data_AF-A0A1J3JH81-F1
#
_entry.id   AF-A0A1J3JH81-F1
#
_cell.length_a   1.000
_cell.length_b   1.000
_cell.length_c   1.000
_cell.angle_alpha   90.00
_cell.angle_beta   90.00
_cell.angle_gamma   90.00
#
_symmetry.space_group_name_H-M   'P 1'
#
loop_
_entity.id
_entity.type
_entity.pdbx_description
1 polymer ?
#
loop_
_entity_poly.entity_id
_entity_poly.type
_entity_poly.pdbx_seq_one_letter_code
_entity_poly.pdbx_strand_id
1 'polypeptide(L)'
;FFEVGNQILFPSICFFGCFTTEISEDFDVIRTNGLGETLRKYGYLTKSIHQYYKSRVNEDQSKVCALCPCFDRFVKRCQALNKMTISNLFAIQLMQVPQVT
;
A
#
# COMPACT_ATOMS: atom_id res chain seq x y z
N PHE A 1 10.51 -19.02 -11.24
CA PHE A 1 10.48 -17.68 -11.87
C PHE A 1 9.08 -17.12 -11.69
N PHE A 2 8.95 -15.85 -11.34
CA PHE A 2 7.65 -15.18 -11.29
C PHE A 2 7.64 -14.09 -12.36
N GLU A 3 6.55 -14.04 -13.13
CA GLU A 3 6.35 -13.03 -14.16
C GLU A 3 5.51 -11.89 -13.55
N VAL A 4 6.09 -10.69 -13.53
CA VAL A 4 5.40 -9.47 -13.09
C VAL A 4 5.47 -8.49 -14.25
N GLY A 5 4.40 -8.39 -15.04
CA GLY A 5 4.43 -7.69 -16.33
C GLY A 5 5.40 -8.35 -17.33
N ASN A 6 6.09 -7.58 -18.17
CA ASN A 6 7.04 -8.09 -19.17
C ASN A 6 8.45 -8.43 -18.61
N GLN A 7 8.59 -8.63 -17.29
CA GLN A 7 9.88 -8.94 -16.66
C GLN A 7 9.83 -10.28 -15.91
N ILE A 8 10.85 -11.10 -16.17
CA ILE A 8 11.09 -12.35 -15.44
C ILE A 8 11.88 -12.01 -14.18
N LEU A 9 11.24 -12.11 -13.02
CA LEU A 9 11.96 -12.00 -11.75
C LEU A 9 12.50 -13.36 -11.29
N PHE A 10 13.78 -13.35 -10.93
CA PHE A 10 14.42 -14.47 -10.25
C PHE A 10 13.89 -14.58 -8.80
N PRO A 11 13.74 -15.80 -8.25
CA PRO A 11 13.23 -16.00 -6.88
C PRO A 11 13.98 -15.20 -5.81
N SER A 12 15.30 -15.05 -5.97
CA SER A 12 16.15 -14.28 -5.05
C SER A 12 15.81 -12.79 -5.02
N ILE A 13 15.40 -12.22 -6.15
CA ILE A 13 15.04 -10.80 -6.27
C ILE A 13 13.65 -10.57 -5.65
N CYS A 14 12.69 -11.47 -5.88
CA CYS A 14 11.38 -11.42 -5.21
C CYS A 14 11.53 -11.52 -3.69
N PHE A 15 12.40 -12.41 -3.21
CA PHE A 15 12.66 -12.57 -1.79
C PHE A 15 13.23 -11.28 -1.18
N PHE A 16 14.23 -10.68 -1.82
CA PHE A 16 14.84 -9.44 -1.36
C PHE A 16 13.84 -8.28 -1.35
N GLY A 17 13.04 -8.12 -2.42
CA GLY A 17 12.00 -7.09 -2.50
C GLY A 17 10.96 -7.19 -1.39
N CYS A 18 10.44 -8.39 -1.13
CA CYS A 18 9.49 -8.60 -0.01
C CYS A 18 10.13 -8.37 1.35
N PHE A 19 11.41 -8.74 1.52
CA PHE A 19 12.13 -8.54 2.78
C PHE A 19 12.38 -7.06 3.05
N THR A 20 12.74 -6.28 2.03
CA THR A 20 12.89 -4.83 2.15
C THR A 20 11.58 -4.13 2.49
N THR A 21 10.46 -4.51 1.86
CA THR A 21 9.15 -3.94 2.20
C THR A 21 8.71 -4.30 3.63
N GLU A 22 9.04 -5.51 4.09
CA GLU A 22 8.67 -5.99 5.42
C GLU A 22 9.48 -5.31 6.54
N ILE A 23 10.80 -5.13 6.33
CA ILE A 23 11.70 -4.66 7.39
C ILE A 23 12.02 -3.18 7.28
N SER A 24 12.22 -2.66 6.07
CA SER A 24 12.62 -1.27 5.87
C SER A 24 11.44 -0.31 5.82
N GLU A 25 10.28 -0.79 5.35
CA GLU A 25 9.08 0.03 5.16
C GLU A 25 7.94 -0.31 6.14
N ASP A 26 8.17 -1.30 7.02
CA ASP A 26 7.24 -1.73 8.09
C ASP A 26 5.86 -2.19 7.57
N PHE A 27 5.81 -2.73 6.34
CA PHE A 27 4.59 -3.34 5.82
C PHE A 27 4.40 -4.77 6.35
N ASP A 28 3.17 -5.10 6.75
CA ASP A 28 2.78 -6.48 7.05
C ASP A 28 2.61 -7.29 5.75
N VAL A 29 3.68 -7.96 5.33
CA VAL A 29 3.71 -8.71 4.06
C VAL A 29 3.19 -10.13 4.24
N ILE A 30 2.00 -10.39 3.71
CA ILE A 30 1.39 -11.72 3.73
C ILE A 30 1.63 -12.45 2.41
N ARG A 31 2.52 -13.45 2.43
CA ARG A 31 2.79 -14.33 1.27
C ARG A 31 1.67 -15.37 1.12
N THR A 32 1.26 -15.66 -0.12
CA THR A 32 0.23 -16.66 -0.45
C THR A 32 0.67 -17.49 -1.65
N ASN A 33 0.29 -18.77 -1.69
CA ASN A 33 0.71 -19.72 -2.71
C ASN A 33 -0.23 -19.76 -3.94
N GLY A 34 -1.34 -19.01 -3.91
CA GLY A 34 -2.28 -18.93 -5.02
C GLY A 34 -3.60 -18.24 -4.66
N LEU A 35 -4.42 -17.97 -5.68
CA LEU A 35 -5.63 -17.15 -5.59
C LEU A 35 -6.61 -17.62 -4.50
N GLY A 36 -6.85 -18.93 -4.38
CA GLY A 36 -7.77 -19.47 -3.37
C GLY A 36 -7.31 -19.17 -1.93
N GLU A 37 -6.00 -19.21 -1.68
CA GLU A 37 -5.44 -18.83 -0.38
C GLU A 37 -5.57 -17.32 -0.16
N THR A 38 -5.27 -16.50 -1.17
CA THR A 38 -5.41 -15.04 -1.13
C THR A 38 -6.84 -14.61 -0.81
N LEU A 39 -7.83 -15.16 -1.52
CA LEU A 39 -9.24 -14.86 -1.29
C LEU A 39 -9.68 -15.23 0.12
N ARG A 40 -9.23 -16.38 0.62
CA ARG A 40 -9.53 -16.82 1.98
C ARG A 40 -8.92 -15.87 3.03
N LYS A 41 -7.67 -15.42 2.84
CA LYS A 41 -7.05 -14.43 3.74
C LYS A 41 -7.80 -13.11 3.71
N TYR A 42 -8.20 -12.61 2.53
CA TYR A 42 -9.04 -11.41 2.45
C TYR A 42 -10.41 -11.58 3.13
N GLY A 43 -11.04 -12.76 3.02
CA GLY A 43 -12.28 -13.07 3.71
C GLY A 43 -12.13 -12.98 5.23
N TYR A 44 -11.09 -13.59 5.80
CA TYR A 44 -10.80 -13.50 7.24
C TYR A 44 -10.46 -12.07 7.67
N LEU A 45 -9.61 -11.37 6.91
CA LEU A 45 -9.22 -9.99 7.21
C LEU A 45 -10.45 -9.06 7.25
N THR A 46 -11.32 -9.16 6.25
CA THR A 46 -12.57 -8.39 6.17
C THR A 46 -13.45 -8.66 7.39
N LYS A 47 -13.60 -9.94 7.77
CA LYS A 47 -14.39 -10.34 8.94
C LYS A 47 -13.81 -9.76 10.23
N SER A 48 -12.51 -9.84 10.42
CA SER A 48 -11.82 -9.32 11.61
C SER A 48 -11.94 -7.81 11.72
N ILE A 49 -11.74 -7.07 10.62
CA ILE A 49 -11.91 -5.60 10.58
C ILE A 49 -13.36 -5.24 10.92
N HIS A 50 -14.33 -5.92 10.31
CA HIS A 50 -15.75 -5.68 10.59
C HIS A 50 -16.10 -5.90 12.06
N GLN A 51 -15.63 -7.02 12.64
CA GLN A 51 -15.86 -7.33 14.05
C GLN A 51 -15.20 -6.31 14.99
N TYR A 52 -13.97 -5.87 14.68
CA TYR A 52 -13.24 -4.86 15.45
C TYR A 52 -13.97 -3.52 15.52
N TYR A 53 -14.47 -3.03 14.38
CA TYR A 53 -15.23 -1.79 14.38
C TYR A 53 -16.62 -1.97 14.98
N LYS A 54 -17.28 -3.10 14.73
CA LYS A 54 -18.60 -3.40 15.31
C LYS A 54 -18.58 -3.40 16.85
N SER A 55 -17.53 -3.92 17.48
CA SER A 55 -17.41 -3.90 18.95
C SER A 55 -17.13 -2.49 19.51
N ARG A 56 -16.53 -1.60 18.71
CA ARG A 56 -16.17 -0.22 19.12
C ARG A 56 -17.24 0.83 18.85
N VAL A 57 -18.30 0.52 18.09
CA VAL A 57 -19.40 1.47 17.81
C VAL A 57 -20.19 1.87 19.07
N ASN A 58 -20.12 1.10 20.16
CA ASN A 58 -20.73 1.46 21.44
C ASN A 58 -19.90 2.47 22.27
N GLU A 59 -18.62 2.66 21.95
CA GLU A 59 -17.75 3.65 22.60
C GLU A 59 -17.55 4.85 21.65
N ASP A 60 -18.28 5.94 21.88
CA ASP A 60 -18.12 7.25 21.23
C ASP A 60 -17.91 7.21 19.70
N GLN A 61 -19.00 7.31 18.94
CA GLN A 61 -18.98 7.49 17.47
C GLN A 61 -18.03 8.63 17.00
N SER A 62 -17.80 9.63 17.87
CA SER A 62 -16.82 10.71 17.67
C SER A 62 -15.38 10.23 17.48
N LYS A 63 -14.94 9.19 18.21
CA LYS A 63 -13.57 8.66 18.15
C LYS A 63 -13.33 7.79 16.91
N VAL A 64 -14.35 7.04 16.47
CA VAL A 64 -14.26 6.19 15.27
C VAL A 64 -14.08 7.02 14.00
N CYS A 65 -14.76 8.17 13.92
CA CYS A 65 -14.64 9.11 12.78
C CYS A 65 -13.26 9.78 12.68
N ALA A 66 -12.53 9.90 13.81
CA ALA A 66 -11.18 10.44 13.83
C ALA A 66 -10.12 9.44 13.34
N LEU A 67 -10.38 8.13 13.48
CA LEU A 67 -9.40 7.07 13.17
C LEU A 67 -9.41 6.64 11.69
N CYS A 68 -10.53 6.80 10.97
CA CYS A 68 -10.65 6.38 9.59
C CYS A 68 -11.16 7.53 8.71
N PRO A 69 -10.37 8.04 7.74
CA PRO A 69 -10.87 9.02 6.80
C PRO A 69 -11.99 8.41 5.95
N CYS A 70 -13.04 9.18 5.66
CA CYS A 70 -14.05 8.76 4.69
C CYS A 70 -13.39 8.39 3.36
N PHE A 71 -13.95 7.41 2.67
CA PHE A 71 -13.40 6.89 1.41
C PHE A 71 -13.10 8.01 0.39
N ASP A 72 -14.03 8.95 0.21
CA ASP A 72 -13.81 10.10 -0.69
C ASP A 72 -12.62 10.97 -0.30
N ARG A 73 -12.40 11.19 1.00
CA ARG A 73 -11.26 11.97 1.49
C ARG A 73 -9.95 11.22 1.26
N PHE A 74 -9.95 9.90 1.47
CA PHE A 74 -8.82 9.04 1.16
C PHE A 74 -8.46 9.11 -0.33
N VAL A 75 -9.44 8.90 -1.22
CA VAL A 75 -9.23 8.96 -2.68
C VAL A 75 -8.70 10.32 -3.12
N LYS A 76 -9.29 11.42 -2.63
CA LYS A 76 -8.81 12.77 -2.92
C LYS A 76 -7.36 12.99 -2.47
N ARG A 77 -6.96 12.42 -1.32
CA ARG A 77 -5.59 12.50 -0.83
C ARG A 77 -4.63 11.73 -1.74
N CYS A 78 -5.00 10.54 -2.21
CA CYS A 78 -4.20 9.78 -3.18
C CYS A 78 -4.03 10.55 -4.50
N GLN A 79 -5.09 11.17 -5.01
CA GLN A 79 -5.03 11.99 -6.21
C GLN A 79 -4.14 13.22 -6.03
N ALA A 80 -4.19 13.87 -4.86
CA ALA A 80 -3.33 15.01 -4.55
C ALA A 80 -1.84 14.63 -4.52
N LEU A 81 -1.51 13.45 -3.98
CA LEU A 81 -0.13 12.92 -3.96
C LEU A 81 0.39 12.62 -5.37
N ASN A 82 -0.48 12.18 -6.29
CA ASN A 82 -0.12 11.92 -7.68
C ASN A 82 -0.07 13.19 -8.56
N LYS A 83 -0.44 14.36 -8.02
CA LYS A 83 -0.47 15.60 -8.79
C LYS A 83 0.95 16.13 -8.97
N MET A 84 1.40 16.22 -10.21
CA MET A 84 2.68 16.83 -10.54
C MET A 84 2.64 18.33 -10.26
N THR A 85 3.55 18.83 -9.41
CA THR A 85 3.73 20.26 -9.18
C THR A 85 4.78 20.82 -10.13
N ILE A 86 4.80 22.15 -10.32
CA ILE A 86 5.84 22.84 -11.09
C ILE A 86 7.23 22.57 -10.47
N SER A 87 7.32 22.48 -9.15
CA SER A 87 8.56 22.11 -8.44
C SER A 87 9.01 20.70 -8.82
N ASN A 88 8.09 19.73 -8.86
CA ASN A 88 8.41 18.36 -9.28
C ASN A 88 8.89 18.32 -10.74
N LEU A 89 8.27 19.12 -11.62
CA LEU A 89 8.69 19.24 -13.02
C LEU A 89 10.13 19.76 -13.11
N PHE A 90 10.45 20.84 -12.39
CA PHE A 90 11.81 21.40 -12.38
C PHE A 90 12.82 20.42 -11.78
N ALA A 91 12.50 19.73 -10.69
CA ALA A 91 13.36 18.71 -10.12
C ALA A 91 13.66 17.59 -11.13
N ILE A 92 12.63 17.11 -11.85
CA ILE A 92 12.80 16.09 -12.90
C ILE A 92 13.61 16.61 -14.08
N GLN A 93 13.41 17.86 -14.48
CA GLN A 93 14.19 18.48 -15.55
C GLN A 93 15.66 18.64 -15.16
N LEU A 94 15.96 18.99 -13.92
CA LEU A 94 17.32 19.12 -13.42
C LEU A 94 18.05 17.77 -13.36
N MET A 95 17.34 16.67 -13.06
CA MET A 95 17.90 15.31 -13.10
C MET A 95 18.28 14.84 -14.52
N GLN A 96 17.95 15.58 -15.58
CA GLN A 96 18.44 15.28 -16.94
C GLN A 96 19.90 15.74 -17.15
N VAL A 97 20.45 16.52 -16.22
CA VAL A 97 21.85 16.93 -16.22
C VAL A 97 22.69 15.84 -15.55
N PRO A 98 23.77 15.35 -16.19
CA PRO A 98 24.66 14.38 -15.56
C PRO A 98 25.16 14.88 -14.20
N GLN A 99 25.21 13.98 -13.20
CA GLN A 99 25.59 14.25 -11.80
C GLN A 99 24.53 14.92 -10.92
N VAL A 100 23.29 15.12 -11.40
CA VAL A 100 22.16 15.54 -10.57
C VAL A 100 21.27 14.33 -10.25
N THR A 101 21.01 14.11 -8.97
CA THR A 101 20.08 13.09 -8.43
C THR A 101 19.13 13.73 -7.44
#